data_AF-W7EIT1-F1
#
_entry.id   AF-W7EIT1-F1
#
_cell.length_a   1.000
_cell.length_b   1.000
_cell.length_c   1.000
_cell.angle_alpha   90.00
_cell.angle_beta   90.00
_cell.angle_gamma   90.00
#
_symmetry.space_group_name_H-M   'P 1'
#
loop_
_entity.id
_entity.type
_entity.pdbx_description
1 polymer ?
#
loop_
_entity_poly.entity_id
_entity_poly.type
_entity_poly.pdbx_seq_one_letter_code
_entity_poly.pdbx_strand_id
1 'polypeptide(L)'
;MLPPVDPAVLQRNPNFEVLYKDLCTRKLNSNGSTRETKKQRVHDEIRRALSAARTSLLTTQILIDTLSDLPSKAADLPPELHTLIDIATAQLRGQISASDREILSADLEAFMTNSDIISESLSTQLSKTTSHLCKIADPLQPPPPQDLSARANALQTEATLTLPDELQTAHLNLTHSFTVLVATHSTLLTTAIKILEQTQQGALARHTRSSADLLHARSVLLGLQAKIHTYSHPPPAEFVHALRQFKKSQGSGEKALRDREALARQEIELYERAGEKGMRELARRKEWILAEVARVEEEVSKLEREGGR
;
A
#
# COMPACT_ATOMS: atom_id res chain seq x y z
N MET A 1 22.49 5.07 12.02
CA MET A 1 21.65 5.56 13.14
C MET A 1 21.54 4.47 14.17
N LEU A 2 21.58 4.80 15.46
CA LEU A 2 21.15 3.83 16.48
C LEU A 2 19.65 3.61 16.27
N PRO A 3 19.19 2.35 16.14
CA PRO A 3 17.79 2.07 15.91
C PRO A 3 16.94 2.61 17.08
N PRO A 4 15.75 3.16 16.79
CA PRO A 4 14.86 3.66 17.84
C PRO A 4 14.53 2.52 18.81
N VAL A 5 14.81 2.73 20.09
CA VAL A 5 14.50 1.77 21.15
C VAL A 5 13.06 1.98 21.61
N ASP A 6 12.35 0.87 21.85
CA ASP A 6 10.98 0.88 22.37
C ASP A 6 10.90 1.71 23.68
N PRO A 7 9.98 2.69 23.77
CA PRO A 7 9.79 3.50 24.97
C PRO A 7 9.53 2.66 26.23
N ALA A 8 8.94 1.47 26.12
CA ALA A 8 8.73 0.58 27.27
C ALA A 8 10.05 0.06 27.87
N VAL A 9 11.08 -0.14 27.03
CA VAL A 9 12.42 -0.58 27.45
C VAL A 9 13.19 0.55 28.12
N LEU A 10 13.03 1.79 27.62
CA LEU A 10 13.63 2.98 28.22
C LEU A 10 13.04 3.26 29.60
N GLN A 11 11.72 3.15 29.76
CA GLN A 11 11.04 3.30 31.05
C GLN A 11 11.45 2.22 32.07
N ARG A 12 11.70 0.99 31.61
CA ARG A 12 12.11 -0.12 32.48
C ARG A 12 13.57 -0.04 32.94
N ASN A 13 14.42 0.71 32.23
CA ASN A 13 15.84 0.88 32.57
C ASN A 13 16.27 2.35 32.45
N PRO A 14 16.09 3.17 33.49
CA PRO A 14 16.36 4.62 33.44
C PRO A 14 17.83 4.95 33.24
N ASN A 15 18.75 4.10 33.70
CA ASN A 15 20.19 4.27 33.47
C ASN A 15 20.54 4.12 31.98
N PHE A 16 19.90 3.17 31.31
CA PHE A 16 20.05 2.99 29.86
C PHE A 16 19.43 4.15 29.08
N GLU A 17 18.31 4.71 29.53
CA GLU A 17 17.70 5.89 28.91
C GLU A 17 18.65 7.10 28.93
N VAL A 18 19.30 7.36 30.06
CA VAL A 18 20.29 8.45 30.19
C VAL A 18 21.48 8.21 29.27
N LEU A 19 21.99 6.98 29.21
CA LEU A 19 23.09 6.61 28.31
C LEU A 19 22.69 6.78 26.83
N TYR A 20 21.51 6.28 26.44
CA TYR A 20 20.99 6.38 25.08
C TYR A 20 20.81 7.85 24.66
N LYS A 21 20.29 8.69 25.57
CA LYS A 21 20.20 10.14 25.35
C LYS A 21 21.58 10.80 25.25
N ASP A 22 22.55 10.47 26.10
CA ASP A 22 23.92 11.05 26.03
C ASP A 22 24.64 10.62 24.74
N LEU A 23 24.46 9.37 24.31
CA LEU A 23 25.02 8.87 23.06
C LEU A 23 24.43 9.57 21.85
N CYS A 24 23.10 9.71 21.79
CA CYS A 24 22.39 10.35 20.68
C CYS A 24 22.56 11.87 20.64
N THR A 25 22.71 12.54 21.79
CA THR A 25 22.77 14.02 21.84
C THR A 25 24.19 14.57 21.94
N ARG A 26 25.10 13.92 22.66
CA ARG A 26 26.43 14.48 22.97
C ARG A 26 27.58 13.76 22.29
N LYS A 27 27.52 12.44 22.17
CA LYS A 27 28.68 11.63 21.75
C LYS A 27 28.70 11.25 20.28
N LEU A 28 27.55 10.98 19.66
CA LEU A 28 27.45 10.47 18.29
C LEU A 28 26.68 11.42 17.36
N ASN A 29 27.03 11.39 16.09
CA ASN A 29 26.28 11.98 15.00
C ASN A 29 25.25 10.96 14.47
N SER A 30 24.29 11.42 13.66
CA SER A 30 23.27 10.57 13.02
C SER A 30 23.86 9.41 12.21
N ASN A 31 25.05 9.61 11.64
CA ASN A 31 25.81 8.59 10.90
C ASN A 31 26.65 7.64 11.79
N GLY A 32 26.55 7.74 13.13
CA GLY A 32 27.30 6.92 14.08
C GLY A 32 28.76 7.34 14.31
N SER A 33 29.22 8.43 13.70
CA SER A 33 30.55 9.00 13.99
C SER A 33 30.57 9.78 15.31
N THR A 34 31.74 9.92 15.94
CA THR A 34 31.88 10.69 17.18
C THR A 34 31.77 12.20 16.95
N ARG A 35 31.14 12.93 17.87
CA ARG A 35 31.11 14.41 17.92
C ARG A 35 32.41 15.02 18.45
N GLU A 36 33.34 14.21 18.94
CA GLU A 36 34.60 14.69 19.50
C GLU A 36 35.57 15.09 18.38
N THR A 37 35.71 16.39 18.16
CA THR A 37 36.44 16.97 17.01
C THR A 37 37.89 16.48 16.88
N LYS A 38 38.60 16.28 18.01
CA LYS A 38 39.97 15.73 17.99
C LYS A 38 40.02 14.30 17.45
N LYS A 39 39.12 13.44 17.91
CA LYS A 39 39.03 12.04 17.44
C LYS A 39 38.53 11.97 16.00
N GLN A 40 37.60 12.83 15.63
CA GLN A 40 37.13 12.97 14.23
C GLN A 40 38.29 13.30 13.29
N ARG A 41 39.14 14.28 13.64
CA ARG A 41 40.32 14.63 12.83
C ARG A 41 41.28 13.46 12.63
N VAL A 42 41.58 12.71 13.69
CA VAL A 42 42.43 11.51 13.60
C VAL A 42 41.78 10.45 12.71
N HIS A 43 40.47 10.21 12.85
CA HIS A 43 39.76 9.26 11.98
C HIS A 43 39.74 9.70 10.52
N ASP A 44 39.58 10.99 10.25
CA ASP A 44 39.58 11.52 8.89
C ASP A 44 40.96 11.46 8.25
N GLU A 45 42.02 11.68 9.03
CA GLU A 45 43.41 11.49 8.58
C GLU A 45 43.69 10.02 8.26
N ILE A 46 43.29 9.09 9.15
CA ILE A 46 43.41 7.65 8.89
C ILE A 46 42.62 7.24 7.64
N ARG A 47 41.41 7.77 7.44
CA ARG A 47 40.60 7.49 6.24
C ARG A 47 41.26 8.01 4.97
N ARG A 48 41.86 9.21 5.02
CA ARG A 48 42.61 9.76 3.89
C ARG A 48 43.85 8.91 3.59
N ALA A 49 44.61 8.53 4.60
CA ALA A 49 45.78 7.66 4.46
C ALA A 49 45.39 6.29 3.89
N LEU A 50 44.31 5.69 4.39
CA LEU A 50 43.78 4.43 3.89
C LEU A 50 43.29 4.56 2.44
N SER A 51 42.59 5.63 2.11
CA SER A 51 42.16 5.92 0.73
C SER A 51 43.37 6.00 -0.20
N ALA A 52 44.38 6.77 0.16
CA ALA A 52 45.62 6.91 -0.62
C ALA A 52 46.40 5.60 -0.76
N ALA A 53 46.52 4.82 0.32
CA ALA A 53 47.17 3.52 0.28
C ALA A 53 46.39 2.54 -0.60
N ARG A 54 45.05 2.56 -0.53
CA ARG A 54 44.19 1.69 -1.34
C ARG A 54 44.20 2.08 -2.81
N THR A 55 44.16 3.37 -3.14
CA THR A 55 44.29 3.82 -4.53
C THR A 55 45.66 3.43 -5.08
N SER A 56 46.74 3.67 -4.33
CA SER A 56 48.09 3.24 -4.71
C SER A 56 48.14 1.72 -4.97
N LEU A 57 47.69 0.90 -4.02
CA LEU A 57 47.66 -0.56 -4.17
C LEU A 57 46.85 -0.99 -5.40
N LEU A 58 45.62 -0.50 -5.56
CA LEU A 58 44.78 -0.87 -6.69
C LEU A 58 45.36 -0.41 -8.03
N THR A 59 45.95 0.79 -8.09
CA THR A 59 46.62 1.25 -9.32
C THR A 59 47.80 0.36 -9.69
N THR A 60 48.65 -0.01 -8.72
CA THR A 60 49.77 -0.92 -8.98
C THR A 60 49.30 -2.30 -9.42
N GLN A 61 48.25 -2.83 -8.79
CA GLN A 61 47.71 -4.14 -9.13
C GLN A 61 47.08 -4.15 -10.52
N ILE A 62 46.29 -3.13 -10.88
CA ILE A 62 45.71 -3.00 -12.22
C ILE A 62 46.81 -2.92 -13.28
N LEU A 63 47.87 -2.14 -13.04
CA LEU A 63 49.00 -2.05 -13.97
C LEU A 63 49.74 -3.38 -14.12
N ILE A 64 50.01 -4.09 -13.02
CA ILE A 64 50.66 -5.40 -13.06
C ILE A 64 49.80 -6.45 -13.78
N ASP A 65 48.50 -6.49 -13.48
CA ASP A 65 47.58 -7.46 -14.07
C ASP A 65 47.38 -7.19 -15.57
N THR A 66 47.23 -5.92 -15.94
CA THR A 66 47.13 -5.53 -17.36
C THR A 66 48.42 -5.81 -18.12
N LEU A 67 49.59 -5.59 -17.49
CA LEU A 67 50.89 -5.93 -18.05
C LEU A 67 51.04 -7.46 -18.23
N SER A 68 50.59 -8.27 -17.27
CA SER A 68 50.63 -9.73 -17.39
C SER A 68 49.69 -10.29 -18.46
N ASP A 69 48.58 -9.61 -18.73
CA ASP A 69 47.63 -9.99 -19.77
C ASP A 69 48.03 -9.48 -21.17
N LEU A 70 48.91 -8.47 -21.23
CA LEU A 70 49.28 -7.75 -22.45
C LEU A 70 49.79 -8.68 -23.58
N PRO A 71 50.68 -9.67 -23.33
CA PRO A 71 51.16 -10.60 -24.36
C PRO A 71 50.04 -11.42 -25.01
N SER A 72 48.93 -11.63 -24.30
CA SER A 72 47.79 -12.42 -24.80
C SER A 72 46.73 -11.58 -25.52
N LYS A 73 46.67 -10.27 -25.26
CA LYS A 73 45.60 -9.38 -25.72
C LYS A 73 46.05 -8.36 -26.76
N ALA A 74 47.34 -8.06 -26.85
CA ALA A 74 47.91 -7.16 -27.84
C ALA A 74 48.40 -7.94 -29.05
N ALA A 75 47.70 -7.83 -30.19
CA ALA A 75 48.10 -8.48 -31.44
C ALA A 75 49.32 -7.80 -32.12
N ASP A 76 49.54 -6.52 -31.81
CA ASP A 76 50.56 -5.68 -32.45
C ASP A 76 51.90 -5.67 -31.68
N LEU A 77 52.00 -6.44 -30.59
CA LEU A 77 53.20 -6.47 -29.75
C LEU A 77 54.22 -7.47 -30.31
N PRO A 78 55.50 -7.07 -30.49
CA PRO A 78 56.55 -7.99 -30.91
C PRO A 78 56.71 -9.16 -29.94
N PRO A 79 56.87 -10.41 -30.42
CA PRO A 79 56.96 -11.60 -29.58
C PRO A 79 58.20 -11.58 -28.67
N GLU A 80 59.25 -10.85 -29.05
CA GLU A 80 60.46 -10.65 -28.23
C GLU A 80 60.17 -9.85 -26.95
N LEU A 81 59.15 -8.99 -26.95
CA LEU A 81 58.77 -8.23 -25.76
C LEU A 81 57.91 -9.05 -24.79
N HIS A 82 57.31 -10.16 -25.24
CA HIS A 82 56.43 -10.98 -24.41
C HIS A 82 57.21 -11.61 -23.24
N THR A 83 58.38 -12.17 -23.54
CA THR A 83 59.25 -12.78 -22.53
C THR A 83 59.79 -11.74 -21.55
N LEU A 84 60.15 -10.55 -22.03
CA LEU A 84 60.59 -9.44 -21.18
C LEU A 84 59.48 -8.97 -20.24
N ILE A 85 58.24 -8.90 -20.73
CA ILE A 85 57.05 -8.57 -19.93
C ILE A 85 56.79 -9.64 -18.87
N ASP A 86 56.89 -10.92 -19.22
CA ASP A 86 56.69 -12.03 -18.27
C ASP A 86 57.74 -12.00 -17.14
N ILE A 87 59.00 -11.74 -17.48
CA ILE A 87 60.09 -11.60 -16.50
C ILE A 87 59.85 -10.38 -15.59
N ALA A 88 59.51 -9.22 -16.17
CA ALA A 88 59.23 -8.00 -15.42
C ALA A 88 58.01 -8.17 -14.49
N THR A 89 56.93 -8.80 -14.96
CA THR A 89 55.72 -9.05 -14.15
C THR A 89 55.98 -10.06 -13.03
N ALA A 90 56.76 -11.12 -13.28
CA ALA A 90 57.18 -12.08 -12.26
C ALA A 90 58.04 -11.40 -11.18
N GLN A 91 58.92 -10.47 -11.55
CA GLN A 91 59.69 -9.68 -10.60
C GLN A 91 58.81 -8.75 -9.76
N LEU A 92 57.87 -8.03 -10.39
CA LEU A 92 56.93 -7.13 -9.72
C LEU A 92 55.98 -7.86 -8.76
N ARG A 93 55.64 -9.12 -9.07
CA ARG A 93 54.86 -10.01 -8.19
C ARG A 93 55.70 -10.66 -7.08
N GLY A 94 57.01 -10.43 -7.05
CA GLY A 94 57.92 -10.99 -6.05
C GLY A 94 58.18 -12.49 -6.22
N GLN A 95 57.94 -13.04 -7.41
CA GLN A 95 58.14 -14.46 -7.71
C GLN A 95 59.62 -14.81 -7.98
N ILE A 96 60.46 -13.80 -8.21
CA ILE A 96 61.89 -13.94 -8.50
C ILE A 96 62.71 -13.68 -7.23
N SER A 97 63.60 -14.63 -6.92
CA SER A 97 64.49 -14.56 -5.76
C SER A 97 65.52 -13.43 -5.89
N ALA A 98 66.07 -12.93 -4.78
CA ALA A 98 67.00 -11.82 -4.82
C ALA A 98 68.32 -12.14 -5.54
N SER A 99 68.76 -13.41 -5.57
CA SER A 99 69.96 -13.85 -6.29
C SER A 99 69.77 -13.84 -7.80
N ASP A 100 68.56 -14.09 -8.29
CA ASP A 100 68.27 -14.17 -9.73
C ASP A 100 68.05 -12.79 -10.35
N ARG A 101 67.88 -11.75 -9.52
CA ARG A 101 67.68 -10.37 -9.98
C ARG A 101 68.92 -9.78 -10.66
N GLU A 102 70.11 -10.16 -10.23
CA GLU A 102 71.36 -9.71 -10.87
C GLU A 102 71.54 -10.33 -12.25
N ILE A 103 71.04 -11.55 -12.45
CA ILE A 103 71.15 -12.27 -13.73
C ILE A 103 70.19 -11.68 -14.76
N LEU A 104 69.00 -11.26 -14.32
CA LEU A 104 67.93 -10.72 -15.16
C LEU A 104 68.05 -9.20 -15.39
N SER A 105 69.11 -8.55 -14.91
CA SER A 105 69.24 -7.08 -15.01
C SER A 105 69.29 -6.60 -16.46
N ALA A 106 69.91 -7.37 -17.36
CA ALA A 106 69.98 -7.04 -18.79
C ALA A 106 68.60 -7.07 -19.47
N ASP A 107 67.76 -8.05 -19.11
CA ASP A 107 66.39 -8.17 -19.64
C ASP A 107 65.50 -7.01 -19.14
N LEU A 108 65.74 -6.54 -17.91
CA LEU A 108 65.05 -5.36 -17.36
C LEU A 108 65.50 -4.07 -18.05
N GLU A 109 66.78 -3.92 -18.38
CA GLU A 109 67.27 -2.78 -19.17
C GLU A 109 66.67 -2.78 -20.58
N ALA A 110 66.54 -3.95 -21.22
CA ALA A 110 65.87 -4.10 -22.51
C ALA A 110 64.35 -3.79 -22.42
N PHE A 111 63.70 -4.17 -21.32
CA PHE A 111 62.31 -3.79 -21.04
C PHE A 111 62.17 -2.27 -20.90
N MET A 112 63.06 -1.62 -20.13
CA MET A 112 63.04 -0.17 -19.94
C MET A 112 63.33 0.60 -21.24
N THR A 113 64.20 0.06 -22.08
CA THR A 113 64.51 0.64 -23.40
C THR A 113 63.30 0.63 -24.33
N ASN A 114 62.43 -0.39 -24.22
CA ASN A 114 61.21 -0.52 -25.01
C ASN A 114 59.94 -0.06 -24.26
N SER A 115 60.11 0.72 -23.19
CA SER A 115 59.00 1.14 -22.31
C SER A 115 57.93 1.96 -23.05
N ASP A 116 58.30 2.74 -24.06
CA ASP A 116 57.37 3.55 -24.84
C ASP A 116 56.33 2.67 -25.57
N ILE A 117 56.77 1.62 -26.27
CA ILE A 117 55.91 0.68 -27.01
C ILE A 117 55.00 -0.09 -26.05
N ILE A 118 55.55 -0.51 -24.91
CA ILE A 118 54.80 -1.22 -23.87
C ILE A 118 53.75 -0.30 -23.23
N SER A 119 54.10 0.97 -23.01
CA SER A 119 53.19 1.96 -22.43
C SER A 119 52.04 2.34 -23.37
N GLU A 120 52.31 2.44 -24.69
CA GLU A 120 51.29 2.69 -25.70
C GLU A 120 50.32 1.51 -25.78
N SER A 121 50.83 0.29 -25.92
CA SER A 121 50.02 -0.92 -25.97
C SER A 121 49.19 -1.11 -24.68
N LEU A 122 49.77 -0.89 -23.50
CA LEU A 122 49.07 -0.93 -22.22
C LEU A 122 47.97 0.16 -22.14
N SER A 123 48.24 1.37 -22.63
CA SER A 123 47.26 2.45 -22.70
C SER A 123 46.08 2.10 -23.62
N THR A 124 46.34 1.48 -24.78
CA THR A 124 45.26 1.02 -25.68
C THR A 124 44.41 -0.07 -25.03
N GLN A 125 45.02 -1.01 -24.29
CA GLN A 125 44.30 -2.05 -23.56
C GLN A 125 43.46 -1.48 -22.42
N LEU A 126 43.99 -0.53 -21.65
CA LEU A 126 43.24 0.18 -20.61
C LEU A 126 42.08 0.98 -21.20
N SER A 127 42.26 1.62 -22.36
CA SER A 127 41.17 2.31 -23.07
C SER A 127 40.07 1.33 -23.52
N LYS A 128 40.45 0.18 -24.10
CA LYS A 128 39.51 -0.89 -24.48
C LYS A 128 38.74 -1.41 -23.28
N THR A 129 39.41 -1.77 -22.19
CA THR A 129 38.75 -2.25 -20.96
C THR A 129 37.80 -1.20 -20.37
N THR A 130 38.22 0.07 -20.34
CA THR A 130 37.34 1.18 -19.94
C THR A 130 36.09 1.28 -20.82
N SER A 131 36.24 1.15 -22.14
CA SER A 131 35.10 1.14 -23.07
C SER A 131 34.15 -0.04 -22.82
N HIS A 132 34.67 -1.21 -22.47
CA HIS A 132 33.86 -2.37 -22.09
C HIS A 132 33.13 -2.12 -20.78
N LEU A 133 33.78 -1.52 -19.78
CA LEU A 133 33.14 -1.16 -18.51
C LEU A 133 32.03 -0.12 -18.72
N CYS A 134 32.21 0.87 -19.60
CA CYS A 134 31.16 1.80 -19.98
C CYS A 134 29.95 1.07 -20.61
N LYS A 135 30.18 0.11 -21.51
CA LYS A 135 29.11 -0.70 -22.11
C LYS A 135 28.39 -1.61 -21.09
N ILE A 136 29.12 -2.12 -20.09
CA ILE A 136 28.54 -2.93 -19.02
C ILE A 136 27.68 -2.05 -18.10
N ALA A 137 28.13 -0.82 -17.82
CA ALA A 137 27.40 0.12 -16.97
C ALA A 137 26.04 0.47 -17.58
N ASP A 138 25.99 0.81 -18.87
CA ASP A 138 24.74 1.03 -19.59
C ASP A 138 24.90 0.59 -21.06
N PRO A 139 24.25 -0.50 -21.51
CA PRO A 139 24.47 -1.08 -22.83
C PRO A 139 23.87 -0.25 -23.98
N LEU A 140 22.85 0.58 -23.68
CA LEU A 140 22.14 1.41 -24.66
C LEU A 140 22.76 2.81 -24.81
N GLN A 141 23.31 3.36 -23.73
CA GLN A 141 23.92 4.68 -23.68
C GLN A 141 25.16 4.63 -22.79
N PRO A 142 26.33 4.22 -23.34
CA PRO A 142 27.53 4.08 -22.54
C PRO A 142 27.95 5.45 -21.98
N PRO A 143 28.12 5.58 -20.66
CA PRO A 143 28.53 6.84 -20.03
C PRO A 143 29.98 7.18 -20.38
N PRO A 144 30.37 8.46 -20.32
CA PRO A 144 31.77 8.83 -20.44
C PRO A 144 32.57 8.24 -19.27
N PRO A 145 33.87 7.96 -19.46
CA PRO A 145 34.68 7.25 -18.47
C PRO A 145 34.82 7.99 -17.12
N GLN A 146 34.67 9.32 -17.13
CA GLN A 146 34.72 10.16 -15.93
C GLN A 146 33.52 9.90 -14.99
N ASP A 147 32.35 9.60 -15.57
CA ASP A 147 31.10 9.42 -14.82
C ASP A 147 30.94 7.99 -14.28
N LEU A 148 31.80 7.06 -14.70
CA LEU A 148 31.72 5.65 -14.33
C LEU A 148 31.85 5.46 -12.81
N SER A 149 32.71 6.24 -12.15
CA SER A 149 32.88 6.21 -10.70
C SER A 149 31.63 6.69 -9.95
N ALA A 150 31.00 7.77 -10.43
CA ALA A 150 29.76 8.30 -9.86
C ALA A 150 28.61 7.31 -10.03
N ARG A 151 28.51 6.68 -11.21
CA ARG A 151 27.49 5.66 -11.51
C ARG A 151 27.68 4.41 -10.65
N ALA A 152 28.92 3.94 -10.49
CA ALA A 152 29.22 2.80 -9.62
C ALA A 152 28.85 3.07 -8.16
N ASN A 153 29.16 4.28 -7.66
CA ASN A 153 28.78 4.69 -6.31
C ASN A 153 27.25 4.78 -6.16
N ALA A 154 26.55 5.33 -7.16
CA ALA A 154 25.09 5.40 -7.17
C ALA A 154 24.45 4.00 -7.12
N LEU A 155 24.94 3.08 -7.95
CA LEU A 155 24.48 1.70 -8.00
C LEU A 155 24.78 0.96 -6.69
N GLN A 156 25.94 1.22 -6.08
CA GLN A 156 26.27 0.68 -4.76
C GLN A 156 25.33 1.22 -3.68
N THR A 157 25.05 2.53 -3.66
CA THR A 157 24.12 3.10 -2.69
C THR A 157 22.69 2.60 -2.90
N GLU A 158 22.29 2.41 -4.15
CA GLU A 158 20.97 1.89 -4.49
C GLU A 158 20.81 0.44 -4.00
N ALA A 159 21.78 -0.42 -4.33
CA ALA A 159 21.75 -1.82 -3.95
C ALA A 159 21.91 -2.06 -2.44
N THR A 160 22.67 -1.23 -1.73
CA THR A 160 23.00 -1.47 -0.30
C THR A 160 22.14 -0.69 0.69
N LEU A 161 21.59 0.46 0.29
CA LEU A 161 20.85 1.33 1.21
C LEU A 161 19.39 1.49 0.78
N THR A 162 19.12 1.93 -0.45
CA THR A 162 17.74 2.30 -0.83
C THR A 162 16.87 1.07 -1.05
N LEU A 163 17.35 0.08 -1.82
CA LEU A 163 16.58 -1.12 -2.13
C LEU A 163 16.22 -1.93 -0.86
N PRO A 164 17.14 -2.15 0.11
CA PRO A 164 16.78 -2.83 1.35
C PRO A 164 15.77 -2.04 2.20
N ASP A 165 15.87 -0.71 2.25
CA ASP A 165 14.95 0.13 3.02
C ASP A 165 13.55 0.14 2.38
N GLU A 166 13.47 0.29 1.06
CA GLU A 166 12.22 0.18 0.29
C GLU A 166 11.58 -1.20 0.45
N LEU A 167 12.38 -2.28 0.39
CA LEU A 167 11.89 -3.63 0.59
C LEU A 167 11.36 -3.82 2.02
N GLN A 168 12.07 -3.29 3.02
CA GLN A 168 11.65 -3.37 4.42
C GLN A 168 10.35 -2.59 4.65
N THR A 169 10.22 -1.38 4.11
CA THR A 169 8.97 -0.59 4.21
C THR A 169 7.81 -1.26 3.49
N ALA A 170 8.03 -1.83 2.30
CA ALA A 170 7.02 -2.61 1.58
C ALA A 170 6.56 -3.82 2.40
N HIS A 171 7.48 -4.53 3.04
CA HIS A 171 7.17 -5.66 3.91
C HIS A 171 6.36 -5.24 5.15
N LEU A 172 6.71 -4.11 5.77
CA LEU A 172 5.94 -3.55 6.89
C LEU A 172 4.51 -3.16 6.45
N ASN A 173 4.36 -2.55 5.28
CA ASN A 173 3.04 -2.18 4.75
C ASN A 173 2.19 -3.42 4.43
N LEU A 174 2.79 -4.48 3.87
CA LEU A 174 2.11 -5.74 3.60
C LEU A 174 1.64 -6.39 4.90
N THR A 175 2.53 -6.54 5.88
CA THR A 175 2.20 -7.16 7.18
C THR A 175 1.12 -6.37 7.93
N HIS A 176 1.17 -5.03 7.88
CA HIS A 176 0.12 -4.18 8.42
C HIS A 176 -1.22 -4.42 7.72
N SER A 177 -1.24 -4.39 6.38
CA SER A 177 -2.46 -4.62 5.58
C SER A 177 -3.05 -6.00 5.85
N PHE A 178 -2.21 -7.03 5.96
CA PHE A 178 -2.64 -8.38 6.29
C PHE A 178 -3.25 -8.45 7.70
N THR A 179 -2.62 -7.80 8.68
CA THR A 179 -3.14 -7.75 10.05
C THR A 179 -4.49 -7.05 10.11
N VAL A 180 -4.66 -5.95 9.38
CA VAL A 180 -5.94 -5.24 9.25
C VAL A 180 -6.99 -6.12 8.58
N LEU A 181 -6.63 -6.83 7.50
CA LEU A 181 -7.54 -7.74 6.81
C LEU A 181 -8.00 -8.90 7.71
N VAL A 182 -7.08 -9.50 8.48
CA VAL A 182 -7.43 -10.56 9.43
C VAL A 182 -8.34 -10.03 10.54
N ALA A 183 -8.05 -8.83 11.06
CA ALA A 183 -8.88 -8.19 12.07
C ALA A 183 -10.29 -7.89 11.54
N THR A 184 -10.41 -7.31 10.35
CA THR A 184 -11.71 -7.01 9.73
C THR A 184 -12.48 -8.28 9.42
N HIS A 185 -11.83 -9.31 8.88
CA HIS A 185 -12.46 -10.61 8.62
C HIS A 185 -12.98 -11.27 9.90
N SER A 186 -12.21 -11.24 10.99
CA SER A 186 -12.65 -11.72 12.31
C SER A 186 -13.87 -10.95 12.81
N THR A 187 -13.87 -9.62 12.69
CA THR A 187 -15.04 -8.80 13.09
C THR A 187 -16.26 -9.09 12.21
N LEU A 188 -16.09 -9.31 10.91
CA LEU A 188 -17.16 -9.66 10.00
C LEU A 188 -17.75 -11.03 10.35
N LEU A 189 -16.92 -12.06 10.53
CA LEU A 189 -17.40 -13.39 10.91
C LEU A 189 -18.13 -13.37 12.25
N THR A 190 -17.57 -12.71 13.26
CA THR A 190 -18.22 -12.62 14.58
C THR A 190 -19.54 -11.86 14.53
N THR A 191 -19.64 -10.78 13.75
CA THR A 191 -20.91 -10.06 13.55
C THR A 191 -21.91 -10.88 12.75
N ALA A 192 -21.49 -11.58 11.69
CA ALA A 192 -22.34 -12.46 10.91
C ALA A 192 -22.90 -13.60 11.77
N ILE A 193 -22.06 -14.24 12.59
CA ILE A 193 -22.49 -15.27 13.54
C ILE A 193 -23.52 -14.69 14.52
N LYS A 194 -23.25 -13.53 15.13
CA LYS A 194 -24.21 -12.88 16.05
C LYS A 194 -25.55 -12.58 15.37
N ILE A 195 -25.54 -12.12 14.12
CA ILE A 195 -26.78 -11.85 13.37
C ILE A 195 -27.54 -13.15 13.11
N LEU A 196 -26.87 -14.22 12.67
CA LEU A 196 -27.52 -15.53 12.46
C LEU A 196 -28.08 -16.10 13.76
N GLU A 197 -27.33 -15.98 14.85
CA GLU A 197 -27.78 -16.37 16.19
C GLU A 197 -28.99 -15.55 16.64
N GLN A 198 -29.03 -14.25 16.40
CA GLN A 198 -30.17 -13.41 16.81
C GLN A 198 -31.41 -13.61 15.93
N THR A 199 -31.23 -13.75 14.62
CA THR A 199 -32.33 -13.73 13.65
C THR A 199 -32.93 -15.11 13.38
N GLN A 200 -32.11 -16.15 13.32
CA GLN A 200 -32.57 -17.49 12.92
C GLN A 200 -32.66 -18.45 14.11
N GLN A 201 -31.68 -18.37 15.02
CA GLN A 201 -31.56 -19.33 16.12
C GLN A 201 -31.90 -18.75 17.49
N GLY A 202 -32.24 -17.47 17.55
CA GLY A 202 -32.30 -16.69 18.79
C GLY A 202 -33.56 -16.94 19.59
N ALA A 203 -33.50 -16.65 20.89
CA ALA A 203 -34.66 -16.80 21.79
C ALA A 203 -35.88 -16.00 21.28
N LEU A 204 -35.66 -14.81 20.70
CA LEU A 204 -36.73 -13.98 20.15
C LEU A 204 -37.35 -14.62 18.89
N ALA A 205 -36.55 -15.10 17.94
CA ALA A 205 -37.04 -15.80 16.74
C ALA A 205 -37.76 -17.11 17.10
N ARG A 206 -37.27 -17.85 18.10
CA ARG A 206 -37.95 -19.05 18.62
C ARG A 206 -39.26 -18.69 19.30
N HIS A 207 -39.30 -17.64 20.11
CA HIS A 207 -40.51 -17.18 20.80
C HIS A 207 -41.57 -16.68 19.81
N THR A 208 -41.20 -15.89 18.80
CA THR A 208 -42.15 -15.43 17.77
C THR A 208 -42.71 -16.61 17.00
N ARG A 209 -41.88 -17.59 16.64
CA ARG A 209 -42.33 -18.83 16.00
C ARG A 209 -43.29 -19.62 16.89
N SER A 210 -42.91 -19.91 18.14
CA SER A 210 -43.79 -20.66 19.06
C SER A 210 -45.10 -19.93 19.36
N SER A 211 -45.06 -18.59 19.44
CA SER A 211 -46.25 -17.76 19.64
C SER A 211 -47.17 -17.81 18.42
N ALA A 212 -46.61 -17.74 17.21
CA ALA A 212 -47.36 -17.90 15.98
C ALA A 212 -47.99 -19.31 15.86
N ASP A 213 -47.22 -20.36 16.18
CA ASP A 213 -47.70 -21.74 16.18
C ASP A 213 -48.84 -21.94 17.20
N LEU A 214 -48.73 -21.34 18.40
CA LEU A 214 -49.78 -21.36 19.42
C LEU A 214 -51.05 -20.66 18.94
N LEU A 215 -50.92 -19.45 18.39
CA LEU A 215 -52.06 -18.69 17.85
C LEU A 215 -52.74 -19.45 16.71
N HIS A 216 -51.95 -20.09 15.84
CA HIS A 216 -52.47 -20.94 14.79
C HIS A 216 -53.25 -22.13 15.36
N ALA A 217 -52.67 -22.90 16.28
CA ALA A 217 -53.34 -24.02 16.93
C ALA A 217 -54.63 -23.61 17.64
N ARG A 218 -54.62 -22.45 18.32
CA ARG A 218 -55.81 -21.87 18.95
C ARG A 218 -56.88 -21.48 17.93
N SER A 219 -56.49 -20.89 16.80
CA SER A 219 -57.43 -20.55 15.72
C SER A 219 -58.08 -21.79 15.13
N VAL A 220 -57.31 -22.87 14.93
CA VAL A 220 -57.79 -24.16 14.43
C VAL A 220 -58.75 -24.79 15.43
N LEU A 221 -58.40 -24.80 16.71
CA LEU A 221 -59.25 -25.32 17.78
C LEU A 221 -60.58 -24.55 17.84
N LEU A 222 -60.55 -23.22 17.84
CA LEU A 222 -61.76 -22.39 17.82
C LEU A 222 -62.59 -22.63 16.55
N GLY A 223 -61.94 -22.79 15.40
CA GLY A 223 -62.61 -23.14 14.15
C GLY A 223 -63.29 -24.52 14.20
N LEU A 224 -62.65 -25.52 14.82
CA LEU A 224 -63.23 -26.84 15.04
C LEU A 224 -64.37 -26.79 16.04
N GLN A 225 -64.23 -26.05 17.15
CA GLN A 225 -65.30 -25.83 18.12
C GLN A 225 -66.51 -25.14 17.47
N ALA A 226 -66.27 -24.13 16.64
CA ALA A 226 -67.33 -23.46 15.89
C ALA A 226 -68.03 -24.44 14.94
N LYS A 227 -67.27 -25.29 14.22
CA LYS A 227 -67.86 -26.34 13.37
C LYS A 227 -68.71 -27.32 14.19
N ILE A 228 -68.18 -27.85 15.29
CA ILE A 228 -68.91 -28.76 16.19
C ILE A 228 -70.20 -28.08 16.66
N HIS A 229 -70.12 -26.83 17.13
CA HIS A 229 -71.29 -26.08 17.58
C HIS A 229 -72.32 -25.88 16.47
N THR A 230 -71.90 -25.60 15.22
CA THR A 230 -72.83 -25.49 14.09
C THR A 230 -73.51 -26.81 13.73
N TYR A 231 -72.85 -27.96 13.96
CA TYR A 231 -73.45 -29.28 13.74
C TYR A 231 -74.40 -29.68 14.88
N SER A 232 -74.03 -29.39 16.13
CA SER A 232 -74.86 -29.69 17.31
C SER A 232 -76.05 -28.74 17.46
N HIS A 233 -75.89 -27.49 17.02
CA HIS A 233 -76.92 -26.45 17.06
C HIS A 233 -77.02 -25.79 15.68
N PRO A 234 -77.86 -26.35 14.79
CA PRO A 234 -78.11 -25.76 13.49
C PRO A 234 -78.65 -24.34 13.69
N PRO A 235 -78.02 -23.31 13.08
CA PRO A 235 -78.49 -21.95 13.25
C PRO A 235 -79.92 -21.79 12.70
N PRO A 236 -80.78 -20.99 13.38
CA PRO A 236 -82.11 -20.67 12.88
C PRO A 236 -82.06 -20.10 11.46
N ALA A 237 -83.06 -20.41 10.63
CA ALA A 237 -83.08 -19.99 9.22
C ALA A 237 -82.96 -18.46 9.03
N GLU A 238 -83.52 -17.69 9.97
CA GLU A 238 -83.43 -16.22 10.02
C GLU A 238 -81.99 -15.73 10.22
N PHE A 239 -81.22 -16.42 11.09
CA PHE A 239 -79.83 -16.09 11.34
C PHE A 239 -78.95 -16.39 10.13
N VAL A 240 -79.21 -17.49 9.41
CA VAL A 240 -78.51 -17.82 8.16
C VAL A 240 -78.82 -16.79 7.06
N HIS A 241 -80.06 -16.30 7.00
CA HIS A 241 -80.44 -15.25 6.06
C HIS A 241 -79.76 -13.91 6.38
N ALA A 242 -79.73 -13.52 7.66
CA ALA A 242 -79.02 -12.32 8.13
C ALA A 242 -77.51 -12.42 7.86
N LEU A 243 -76.88 -13.57 8.11
CA LEU A 243 -75.48 -13.81 7.78
C LEU A 243 -75.20 -13.73 6.28
N ARG A 244 -76.11 -14.23 5.42
CA ARG A 244 -75.97 -14.08 3.96
C ARG A 244 -76.04 -12.61 3.54
N GLN A 245 -76.93 -11.82 4.12
CA GLN A 245 -77.00 -10.39 3.85
C GLN A 245 -75.74 -9.65 4.36
N PHE A 246 -75.25 -10.00 5.55
CA PHE A 246 -74.01 -9.44 6.10
C PHE A 246 -72.77 -9.82 5.29
N LYS A 247 -72.68 -11.07 4.81
CA LYS A 247 -71.59 -11.50 3.93
C LYS A 247 -71.62 -10.75 2.59
N LYS A 248 -72.82 -10.46 2.06
CA LYS A 248 -72.97 -9.62 0.86
C LYS A 248 -72.48 -8.19 1.11
N SER A 249 -72.84 -7.57 2.25
CA SER A 249 -72.38 -6.22 2.58
C SER A 249 -70.88 -6.15 2.91
N GLN A 250 -70.32 -7.18 3.55
CA GLN A 250 -68.86 -7.29 3.74
C GLN A 250 -68.13 -7.49 2.41
N GLY A 251 -68.65 -8.31 1.50
CA GLY A 251 -68.05 -8.48 0.17
C GLY A 251 -68.01 -7.18 -0.64
N SER A 252 -69.05 -6.33 -0.54
CA SER A 252 -69.00 -4.99 -1.14
C SER A 252 -68.01 -4.05 -0.43
N GLY A 253 -67.89 -4.14 0.90
CA GLY A 253 -66.93 -3.35 1.67
C GLY A 253 -65.48 -3.75 1.40
N GLU A 254 -65.19 -5.04 1.31
CA GLU A 254 -63.86 -5.56 0.98
C GLU A 254 -63.43 -5.17 -0.43
N LYS A 255 -64.35 -5.23 -1.41
CA LYS A 255 -64.09 -4.72 -2.76
C LYS A 255 -63.78 -3.22 -2.75
N ALA A 256 -64.62 -2.41 -2.08
CA ALA A 256 -64.38 -0.98 -1.97
C ALA A 256 -63.04 -0.63 -1.28
N LEU A 257 -62.62 -1.42 -0.30
CA LEU A 257 -61.32 -1.27 0.36
C LEU A 257 -60.16 -1.68 -0.54
N ARG A 258 -60.27 -2.77 -1.30
CA ARG A 258 -59.25 -3.17 -2.29
C ARG A 258 -59.14 -2.16 -3.42
N ASP A 259 -60.25 -1.61 -3.87
CA ASP A 259 -60.26 -0.56 -4.89
C ASP A 259 -59.59 0.71 -4.37
N ARG A 260 -59.86 1.10 -3.11
CA ARG A 260 -59.14 2.21 -2.45
C ARG A 260 -57.66 1.94 -2.27
N GLU A 261 -57.28 0.73 -1.89
CA GLU A 261 -55.87 0.35 -1.76
C GLU A 261 -55.16 0.37 -3.11
N ALA A 262 -55.81 -0.10 -4.18
CA ALA A 262 -55.27 -0.06 -5.54
C ALA A 262 -55.09 1.39 -6.04
N LEU A 263 -56.07 2.26 -5.79
CA LEU A 263 -55.96 3.69 -6.10
C LEU A 263 -54.83 4.36 -5.32
N ALA A 264 -54.73 4.10 -4.01
CA ALA A 264 -53.65 4.65 -3.19
C ALA A 264 -52.26 4.17 -3.64
N ARG A 265 -52.13 2.90 -4.06
CA ARG A 265 -50.88 2.37 -4.62
C ARG A 265 -50.54 3.02 -5.96
N GLN A 266 -51.52 3.24 -6.84
CA GLN A 266 -51.31 3.95 -8.10
C GLN A 266 -50.93 5.42 -7.86
N GLU A 267 -51.53 6.09 -6.87
CA GLU A 267 -51.12 7.44 -6.48
C GLU A 267 -49.67 7.46 -5.99
N ILE A 268 -49.27 6.53 -5.11
CA ILE A 268 -47.89 6.40 -4.64
C ILE A 268 -46.92 6.16 -5.81
N GLU A 269 -47.27 5.29 -6.76
CA GLU A 269 -46.45 5.02 -7.95
C GLU A 269 -46.31 6.27 -8.84
N LEU A 270 -47.39 7.05 -8.99
CA LEU A 270 -47.34 8.33 -9.70
C LEU A 270 -46.47 9.36 -8.96
N TYR A 271 -46.49 9.39 -7.62
CA TYR A 271 -45.59 10.22 -6.82
C TYR A 271 -44.13 9.80 -6.98
N GLU A 272 -43.82 8.51 -6.97
CA GLU A 272 -42.46 8.00 -7.19
C GLU A 272 -41.96 8.32 -8.61
N ARG A 273 -42.82 8.20 -9.62
CA ARG A 273 -42.48 8.43 -11.04
C ARG A 273 -42.38 9.90 -11.41
N ALA A 274 -43.12 10.78 -10.73
CA ALA A 274 -43.01 12.24 -10.88
C ALA A 274 -41.67 12.79 -10.36
N GLY A 275 -41.01 12.04 -9.45
CA GLY A 275 -39.68 12.34 -8.95
C GLY A 275 -39.51 13.75 -8.38
N GLU A 276 -38.25 14.18 -8.25
CA GLU A 276 -37.89 15.47 -7.66
C GLU A 276 -38.42 16.69 -8.45
N LYS A 277 -38.60 16.54 -9.78
CA LYS A 277 -39.13 17.62 -10.64
C LYS A 277 -40.62 17.85 -10.40
N GLY A 278 -41.43 16.80 -10.34
CA GLY A 278 -42.87 16.93 -10.06
C GLY A 278 -43.15 17.46 -8.66
N MET A 279 -42.38 17.00 -7.65
CA MET A 279 -42.47 17.52 -6.28
C MET A 279 -42.11 19.01 -6.18
N ARG A 280 -41.11 19.49 -6.94
CA ARG A 280 -40.76 20.92 -6.99
C ARG A 280 -41.84 21.78 -7.66
N GLU A 281 -42.48 21.30 -8.72
CA GLU A 281 -43.59 22.03 -9.36
C GLU A 281 -44.82 22.08 -8.45
N LEU A 282 -45.12 20.99 -7.73
CA LEU A 282 -46.24 20.94 -6.78
C LEU A 282 -46.00 21.86 -5.58
N ALA A 283 -44.77 21.93 -5.07
CA ALA A 283 -44.38 22.87 -4.02
C ALA A 283 -44.55 24.33 -4.48
N ARG A 284 -44.09 24.67 -5.69
CA ARG A 284 -44.29 26.02 -6.27
C ARG A 284 -45.76 26.36 -6.45
N ARG A 285 -46.59 25.40 -6.89
CA ARG A 285 -48.03 25.62 -7.07
C ARG A 285 -48.75 25.79 -5.74
N LYS A 286 -48.35 25.06 -4.70
CA LYS A 286 -48.85 25.24 -3.34
C LYS A 286 -48.50 26.62 -2.79
N GLU A 287 -47.26 27.07 -2.99
CA GLU A 287 -46.82 28.40 -2.59
C GLU A 287 -47.61 29.51 -3.30
N TRP A 288 -47.86 29.34 -4.61
CA TRP A 288 -48.71 30.25 -5.37
C TRP A 288 -50.16 30.27 -4.87
N ILE A 289 -50.77 29.12 -4.59
CA ILE A 289 -52.14 29.05 -4.06
C ILE A 289 -52.22 29.70 -2.67
N LEU A 290 -51.24 29.47 -1.80
CA LEU A 290 -51.23 30.10 -0.47
C LEU A 290 -51.10 31.63 -0.57
N ALA A 291 -50.28 32.12 -1.51
CA ALA A 291 -50.18 33.55 -1.78
C ALA A 291 -51.48 34.14 -2.32
N GLU A 292 -52.16 33.43 -3.23
CA GLU A 292 -53.45 33.90 -3.78
C GLU A 292 -54.56 33.84 -2.73
N VAL A 293 -54.60 32.82 -1.86
CA VAL A 293 -55.53 32.76 -0.72
C VAL A 293 -55.30 33.93 0.22
N ALA A 294 -54.06 34.21 0.61
CA ALA A 294 -53.74 35.35 1.47
C ALA A 294 -54.14 36.69 0.83
N ARG A 295 -53.92 36.84 -0.48
CA ARG A 295 -54.34 38.03 -1.22
C ARG A 295 -55.85 38.17 -1.29
N VAL A 296 -56.59 37.09 -1.54
CA VAL A 296 -58.06 37.09 -1.53
C VAL A 296 -58.59 37.39 -0.13
N GLU A 297 -57.98 36.84 0.92
CA GLU A 297 -58.34 37.16 2.32
C GLU A 297 -58.09 38.64 2.64
N GLU A 298 -57.01 39.24 2.13
CA GLU A 298 -56.76 40.67 2.24
C GLU A 298 -57.76 41.52 1.44
N GLU A 299 -58.12 41.10 0.22
CA GLU A 299 -59.13 41.76 -0.62
C GLU A 299 -60.52 41.69 0.04
N VAL A 300 -60.91 40.54 0.58
CA VAL A 300 -62.14 40.37 1.37
C VAL A 300 -62.10 41.26 2.62
N SER A 301 -60.98 41.28 3.34
CA SER A 301 -60.80 42.14 4.52
C SER A 301 -60.85 43.64 4.20
N LYS A 302 -60.44 44.06 2.98
CA LYS A 302 -60.55 45.44 2.50
C LYS A 302 -61.99 45.77 2.11
N LEU A 303 -62.68 44.88 1.42
CA LEU A 303 -64.09 45.04 1.05
C LEU A 303 -65.00 45.12 2.28
N GLU A 304 -64.72 44.33 3.33
CA GLU A 304 -65.43 44.41 4.61
C GLU A 304 -65.22 45.76 5.34
N ARG A 305 -64.07 46.41 5.13
CA ARG A 305 -63.79 47.75 5.69
C ARG A 305 -64.38 48.89 4.86
N GLU A 306 -64.51 48.73 3.55
CA GLU A 306 -65.09 49.73 2.64
C GLU A 306 -66.63 49.63 2.56
N GLY A 307 -67.22 48.46 2.76
CA GLY A 307 -68.68 48.26 2.85
C GLY A 307 -69.29 48.65 4.21
N GLY A 308 -68.48 49.15 5.14
CA GLY A 308 -68.87 49.59 6.49
C GLY A 308 -69.04 51.10 6.67
N ARG A 309 -69.47 51.84 5.63
CA ARG A 309 -69.94 53.23 5.72
C ARG A 309 -71.29 53.42 5.05
#